data_AF-A0A3D0QZR0-F1
#
_entry.id   AF-A0A3D0QZR0-F1
#
_cell.length_a   1.000
_cell.length_b   1.000
_cell.length_c   1.000
_cell.angle_alpha   90.00
_cell.angle_beta   90.00
_cell.angle_gamma   90.00
#
_symmetry.space_group_name_H-M   'P 1'
#
loop_
_entity.id
_entity.type
_entity.pdbx_description
1 polymer ?
#
loop_
_entity_poly.entity_id
_entity_poly.type
_entity_poly.pdbx_seq_one_letter_code
_entity_poly.pdbx_strand_id
1 'polypeptide(L)'
;ARLGVHLIAATGHPDRTAGTAAAEVAGLRVTLEVLPAITDGPERAEATAGRGRLSEPDGTVTPFQAGRVTGRIPRTATQRPTVVPLDWERMGDPPTRRPLRELGNGPTDLALLASALQRAAQSAPAVPAPPLVP
;
A
#
# COMPACT_ATOMS: atom_id res chain seq x y z
N ALA A 1 -29.52 2.65 -19.26
CA ALA A 1 -28.22 1.95 -19.28
C ALA A 1 -27.45 2.32 -18.01
N ARG A 2 -26.79 1.36 -17.33
CA ARG A 2 -25.88 1.70 -16.21
C ARG A 2 -24.55 2.17 -16.79
N LEU A 3 -24.04 3.30 -16.32
CA LEU A 3 -22.83 3.95 -16.85
C LEU A 3 -21.52 3.18 -16.58
N GLY A 4 -21.56 2.08 -15.82
CA GLY A 4 -20.35 1.32 -15.44
C GLY A 4 -19.40 2.10 -14.53
N VAL A 5 -19.86 3.17 -13.88
CA VAL A 5 -19.05 4.02 -13.00
C VAL A 5 -19.08 3.47 -11.57
N HIS A 6 -17.90 3.37 -10.97
CA HIS A 6 -17.70 3.00 -9.56
C HIS A 6 -17.07 4.18 -8.81
N LEU A 7 -17.67 4.58 -7.67
CA LEU A 7 -17.15 5.62 -6.80
C LEU A 7 -16.40 4.99 -5.63
N ILE A 8 -15.17 5.45 -5.39
CA ILE A 8 -14.39 5.12 -4.19
C ILE A 8 -14.10 6.44 -3.47
N ALA A 9 -14.51 6.53 -2.22
CA ALA A 9 -14.27 7.70 -1.37
C ALA A 9 -13.50 7.25 -0.10
N ALA A 10 -12.59 8.10 0.37
CA ALA A 10 -11.79 7.86 1.57
C ALA A 10 -11.79 9.10 2.47
N THR A 11 -11.69 8.89 3.78
CA THR A 11 -11.74 9.94 4.80
C THR A 11 -10.88 9.56 6.00
N GLY A 12 -10.24 10.55 6.62
CA GLY A 12 -9.63 10.41 7.94
C GLY A 12 -10.55 10.82 9.09
N HIS A 13 -11.75 11.35 8.77
CA HIS A 13 -12.73 11.86 9.72
C HIS A 13 -14.10 11.20 9.45
N PRO A 14 -14.27 9.92 9.81
CA PRO A 14 -15.50 9.18 9.53
C PRO A 14 -16.73 9.81 10.21
N ASP A 15 -16.53 10.43 11.37
CA ASP A 15 -17.51 11.22 12.12
C ASP A 15 -18.13 12.36 11.29
N ARG A 16 -17.33 12.99 10.43
CA ARG A 16 -17.78 14.10 9.57
C ARG A 16 -18.42 13.64 8.27
N THR A 17 -18.24 12.38 7.89
CA THR A 17 -18.66 11.86 6.57
C THR A 17 -19.75 10.79 6.62
N ALA A 18 -20.09 10.29 7.81
CA ALA A 18 -21.02 9.17 7.99
C ALA A 18 -22.42 9.40 7.37
N GLY A 19 -22.91 10.64 7.37
CA GLY A 19 -24.22 11.01 6.80
C GLY A 19 -24.18 11.54 5.36
N THR A 20 -23.07 11.35 4.65
CA THR A 20 -23.00 11.76 3.24
C THR A 20 -23.69 10.73 2.36
N ALA A 21 -24.30 11.16 1.26
CA ALA A 21 -24.94 10.25 0.30
C ALA A 21 -24.00 9.13 -0.16
N ALA A 22 -22.70 9.42 -0.35
CA ALA A 22 -21.69 8.42 -0.69
C ALA A 22 -21.51 7.35 0.39
N ALA A 23 -21.56 7.74 1.67
CA ALA A 23 -21.46 6.81 2.80
C ALA A 23 -22.73 5.96 2.98
N GLU A 24 -23.89 6.54 2.71
CA GLU A 24 -25.20 5.85 2.80
C GLU A 24 -25.35 4.78 1.72
N VAL A 25 -24.97 5.07 0.47
CA VAL A 25 -25.14 4.14 -0.66
C VAL A 25 -23.93 3.21 -0.88
N ALA A 26 -22.88 3.31 -0.05
CA ALA A 26 -21.69 2.49 -0.17
C ALA A 26 -22.02 1.00 0.05
N GLY A 27 -21.90 0.20 -1.02
CA GLY A 27 -22.08 -1.25 -0.95
C GLY A 27 -20.87 -2.01 -0.41
N LEU A 28 -19.71 -1.37 -0.26
CA LEU A 28 -18.53 -1.94 0.39
C LEU A 28 -17.92 -0.88 1.30
N ARG A 29 -17.53 -1.26 2.52
CA ARG A 29 -16.88 -0.37 3.47
C ARG A 29 -15.54 -0.93 3.89
N VAL A 30 -14.50 -0.10 3.79
CA VAL A 30 -13.13 -0.45 4.20
C VAL A 30 -12.76 0.43 5.40
N THR A 31 -12.49 -0.19 6.53
CA THR A 31 -12.00 0.49 7.74
C THR A 31 -10.55 0.11 7.95
N LEU A 32 -9.65 1.09 7.98
CA LEU A 32 -8.24 0.87 8.29
C LEU A 32 -8.01 0.95 9.80
N GLU A 33 -7.21 0.04 10.30
CA GLU A 33 -6.81 -0.04 11.70
C GLU A 33 -5.37 0.42 11.84
N VAL A 34 -5.13 1.29 12.80
CA VAL A 34 -3.77 1.66 13.22
C VAL A 34 -3.53 0.95 14.55
N LEU A 35 -2.67 -0.07 14.54
CA LEU A 35 -2.39 -0.92 15.70
C LEU A 35 -0.91 -0.90 16.10
N PRO A 36 -0.58 -0.66 17.39
CA PRO A 36 -1.50 -0.19 18.42
C PRO A 36 -2.00 1.22 18.08
N ALA A 37 -3.14 1.61 18.68
CA ALA A 37 -3.60 3.00 18.58
C ALA A 37 -2.42 3.91 18.94
N ILE A 38 -2.14 4.93 18.12
CA ILE A 38 -1.04 5.87 18.39
C ILE A 38 -1.33 6.50 19.75
N THR A 39 -0.65 6.02 20.79
CA THR A 39 -0.62 6.66 22.09
C THR A 39 0.42 7.76 22.03
N ASP A 40 0.05 8.98 22.39
CA ASP A 40 1.01 10.05 22.60
C ASP A 40 2.04 9.61 23.66
N GLY A 41 3.25 9.27 23.22
CA GLY A 41 4.29 8.72 24.07
C GLY A 41 5.60 8.47 23.31
N PRO A 42 6.76 8.45 24.00
CA PRO A 42 8.07 8.31 23.38
C PRO A 42 8.29 6.92 22.75
N GLU A 43 7.53 5.91 23.20
CA GLU A 43 7.44 4.62 22.55
C GLU A 43 6.37 4.67 21.45
N ARG A 44 6.76 5.19 20.27
CA ARG A 44 6.05 4.88 19.03
C ARG A 44 6.18 3.38 18.80
N ALA A 45 5.29 2.59 19.37
CA ALA A 45 5.07 1.25 18.90
C ALA A 45 4.83 1.33 17.38
N GLU A 46 5.51 0.48 16.61
CA GLU A 46 5.38 0.48 15.15
C GLU A 46 3.92 0.19 14.78
N ALA A 47 3.19 1.24 14.46
CA ALA A 47 1.84 1.14 13.94
C ALA A 47 1.88 0.23 12.71
N THR A 48 1.18 -0.90 12.76
CA THR A 48 1.12 -1.83 11.63
C THR A 48 0.19 -1.25 10.57
N ALA A 49 0.75 -0.39 9.72
CA ALA A 49 0.03 0.22 8.61
C ALA A 49 -0.54 -0.86 7.66
N GLY A 50 -1.74 -0.61 7.16
CA GLY A 50 -2.40 -1.47 6.17
C GLY A 50 -3.28 -2.57 6.76
N ARG A 51 -3.31 -2.79 8.08
CA ARG A 51 -4.36 -3.64 8.67
C ARG A 51 -5.73 -2.97 8.51
N GLY A 52 -6.76 -3.76 8.33
CA GLY A 52 -8.13 -3.26 8.26
C GLY A 52 -9.18 -4.36 8.15
N ARG A 53 -10.43 -3.92 7.97
CA ARG A 53 -11.61 -4.75 7.80
C ARG A 53 -12.40 -4.31 6.58
N LEU A 54 -12.83 -5.27 5.77
CA LEU A 54 -13.80 -5.08 4.69
C LEU A 54 -15.17 -5.53 5.20
N SER A 55 -16.16 -4.65 5.12
CA SER A 55 -17.55 -4.94 5.46
C SER A 55 -18.42 -4.95 4.19
N GLU A 56 -19.21 -6.01 4.06
CA GLU A 56 -20.12 -6.25 2.94
C GLU A 56 -21.59 -5.96 3.33
N PRO A 57 -22.52 -5.77 2.37
CA PRO A 57 -23.92 -5.44 2.66
C PRO A 57 -24.68 -6.54 3.41
N ASP A 58 -24.23 -7.78 3.30
CA ASP A 58 -24.77 -8.95 3.99
C ASP A 58 -24.33 -9.01 5.47
N GLY A 59 -23.49 -8.06 5.91
CA GLY A 59 -22.94 -8.00 7.27
C GLY A 59 -21.63 -8.77 7.43
N THR A 60 -21.13 -9.44 6.39
CA THR A 60 -19.84 -10.14 6.43
C THR A 60 -18.71 -9.15 6.68
N VAL A 61 -17.79 -9.51 7.59
CA VAL A 61 -16.60 -8.72 7.90
C VAL A 61 -15.34 -9.56 7.73
N THR A 62 -14.49 -9.15 6.79
CA THR A 62 -13.24 -9.86 6.47
C THR A 62 -12.04 -9.02 6.89
N PRO A 63 -11.19 -9.50 7.83
CA PRO A 63 -9.96 -8.81 8.17
C PRO A 63 -8.94 -8.96 7.02
N PHE A 64 -8.15 -7.92 6.77
CA PHE A 64 -7.13 -7.93 5.74
C PHE A 64 -5.86 -7.16 6.14
N GLN A 65 -4.80 -7.40 5.38
CA GLN A 65 -3.56 -6.63 5.39
C GLN A 65 -3.33 -6.08 3.98
N ALA A 66 -3.37 -4.76 3.82
CA ALA A 66 -3.11 -4.08 2.57
C ALA A 66 -1.66 -4.31 2.12
N GLY A 67 -1.51 -4.52 0.81
CA GLY A 67 -0.21 -4.49 0.17
C GLY A 67 0.35 -3.06 0.15
N ARG A 68 1.64 -2.91 0.41
CA ARG A 68 2.36 -1.65 0.24
C ARG A 68 2.90 -1.57 -1.19
N VAL A 69 2.48 -0.56 -1.95
CA VAL A 69 2.96 -0.27 -3.32
C VAL A 69 3.87 0.97 -3.30
N THR A 70 4.93 0.90 -2.51
CA THR A 70 5.95 1.95 -2.41
C THR A 70 7.34 1.38 -2.09
N GLY A 71 7.49 0.05 -2.11
CA GLY A 71 8.72 -0.64 -1.75
C GLY A 71 9.58 -0.94 -2.98
N ARG A 72 10.91 -0.93 -2.80
CA ARG A 72 11.77 -1.61 -3.78
C ARG A 72 11.46 -3.10 -3.71
N ILE A 73 11.27 -3.75 -4.86
CA ILE A 73 11.11 -5.21 -4.94
C ILE A 73 12.29 -5.81 -4.17
N PRO A 74 12.11 -6.78 -3.25
CA PRO A 74 13.20 -7.26 -2.38
C PRO A 74 14.49 -7.61 -3.12
N ARG A 75 14.38 -8.15 -4.35
CA ARG A 75 15.55 -8.46 -5.20
C ARG A 75 16.30 -7.24 -5.77
N THR A 76 15.65 -6.08 -5.81
CA THR A 76 16.12 -4.79 -6.36
C THR A 76 16.47 -3.75 -5.28
N ALA A 77 16.29 -4.10 -4.00
CA ALA A 77 16.67 -3.23 -2.89
C ALA A 77 18.20 -3.08 -2.84
N THR A 78 18.68 -1.84 -2.79
CA THR A 78 20.11 -1.49 -2.66
C THR A 78 20.64 -1.76 -1.26
N GLN A 79 19.78 -1.70 -0.25
CA GLN A 79 20.08 -2.09 1.12
C GLN A 79 19.58 -3.52 1.39
N ARG A 80 20.41 -4.52 1.06
CA ARG A 80 20.18 -5.89 1.54
C ARG A 80 20.73 -6.07 2.96
N PRO A 81 20.10 -6.83 3.85
CA PRO A 81 20.79 -7.32 5.04
C PRO A 81 22.01 -8.13 4.60
N THR A 82 23.20 -7.74 5.06
CA THR A 82 24.43 -8.51 4.86
C THR A 82 24.89 -9.00 6.22
N VAL A 83 24.99 -10.31 6.39
CA VAL A 83 25.61 -10.93 7.56
C VAL A 83 27.07 -11.14 7.22
N VAL A 84 27.97 -10.56 8.03
CA VAL A 84 29.42 -10.78 7.92
C VAL A 84 29.84 -11.52 9.19
N PRO A 85 30.58 -12.64 9.09
CA PRO A 85 31.09 -13.32 10.28
C PRO A 85 32.00 -12.37 11.07
N LEU A 86 31.80 -12.30 12.38
CA LEU A 86 32.64 -11.54 13.28
C LEU A 86 33.78 -12.45 13.77
N ASP A 87 35.01 -11.99 13.61
CA ASP A 87 36.17 -12.62 14.22
C ASP A 87 36.30 -12.14 15.67
N TRP A 88 36.33 -13.09 16.61
CA TRP A 88 36.38 -12.81 18.05
C TRP A 88 37.64 -12.03 18.45
N GLU A 89 38.77 -12.27 17.77
CA GLU A 89 40.03 -11.55 18.05
C GLU A 89 39.95 -10.07 17.65
N ARG A 90 38.96 -9.69 16.83
CA ARG A 90 38.78 -8.35 16.28
C ARG A 90 37.54 -7.64 16.83
N MET A 91 36.99 -8.16 17.93
CA MET A 91 35.84 -7.56 18.59
C MET A 91 36.19 -6.15 19.09
N GLY A 92 35.51 -5.13 18.56
CA GLY A 92 35.76 -3.72 18.89
C GLY A 92 36.35 -2.90 17.75
N ASP A 93 36.86 -3.55 16.68
CA ASP A 93 37.21 -2.87 15.44
C ASP A 93 35.96 -2.17 14.86
N PRO A 94 36.09 -0.96 14.28
CA PRO A 94 35.00 -0.36 13.54
C PRO A 94 34.60 -1.30 12.40
N PRO A 95 33.28 -1.49 12.16
CA PRO A 95 32.82 -2.41 11.14
C PRO A 95 33.40 -2.02 9.78
N THR A 96 33.96 -3.00 9.06
CA THR A 96 34.48 -2.81 7.70
C THR A 96 33.43 -2.07 6.88
N ARG A 97 33.80 -0.92 6.29
CA ARG A 97 32.86 -0.10 5.52
C ARG A 97 32.21 -0.95 4.45
N ARG A 98 30.89 -1.03 4.54
CA ARG A 98 30.06 -1.79 3.61
C ARG A 98 30.32 -1.28 2.17
N PRO A 99 30.72 -2.14 1.22
CA PRO A 99 30.65 -1.78 -0.19
C PRO A 99 29.17 -1.65 -0.55
N LEU A 100 28.68 -0.42 -0.61
CA LEU A 100 27.39 -0.12 -1.23
C LEU A 100 27.57 -0.38 -2.72
N ARG A 101 27.04 -1.51 -3.21
CA ARG A 101 26.83 -1.66 -4.64
C ARG A 101 25.83 -0.58 -5.03
N GLU A 102 26.25 0.36 -5.86
CA GLU A 102 25.36 1.25 -6.60
C GLU A 102 24.56 0.40 -7.59
N LEU A 103 23.64 -0.40 -7.07
CA LEU A 103 22.62 -1.00 -7.91
C LEU A 103 21.76 0.17 -8.36
N GLY A 104 21.98 0.63 -9.61
CA GLY A 104 21.17 1.67 -10.24
C GLY A 104 19.69 1.42 -9.97
N ASN A 105 18.92 2.50 -9.83
CA ASN A 105 17.53 2.47 -9.38
C ASN A 105 16.67 1.52 -10.23
N GLY A 106 16.64 0.25 -9.86
CA GLY A 106 15.79 -0.76 -10.50
C GLY A 106 14.32 -0.38 -10.35
N PRO A 107 13.43 -0.92 -11.21
CA PRO A 107 12.03 -0.55 -11.23
C PRO A 107 11.37 -0.82 -9.87
N THR A 108 10.60 0.14 -9.39
CA THR A 108 9.79 0.01 -8.17
C THR A 108 8.58 -0.88 -8.43
N ASP A 109 7.97 -1.40 -7.36
CA ASP A 109 6.65 -2.04 -7.42
C ASP A 109 5.59 -1.15 -8.09
N LEU A 110 5.62 0.16 -7.82
CA LEU A 110 4.77 1.17 -8.45
C LEU A 110 5.01 1.26 -9.97
N ALA A 111 6.27 1.26 -10.41
CA ALA A 111 6.60 1.29 -11.83
C ALA A 111 6.09 0.03 -12.55
N LEU A 112 6.18 -1.13 -11.90
CA LEU A 112 5.62 -2.38 -12.42
C LEU A 112 4.09 -2.36 -12.45
N LEU A 113 3.43 -1.86 -11.40
CA LEU A 113 1.99 -1.72 -11.34
C LEU A 113 1.48 -0.80 -12.45
N ALA A 114 2.06 0.39 -12.60
CA ALA A 114 1.72 1.32 -13.66
C ALA A 114 1.87 0.69 -15.06
N SER A 115 2.98 -0.03 -15.28
CA SER A 115 3.22 -0.74 -16.54
C SER A 115 2.20 -1.86 -16.79
N ALA A 116 1.79 -2.59 -15.74
CA ALA A 116 0.79 -3.65 -15.85
C ALA A 116 -0.60 -3.08 -16.14
N LEU A 117 -1.00 -2.00 -15.45
CA LEU A 117 -2.25 -1.29 -15.70
C LEU A 117 -2.32 -0.76 -17.14
N GLN A 118 -1.25 -0.16 -17.64
CA GLN A 118 -1.18 0.33 -19.01
C GLN A 118 -1.37 -0.80 -20.04
N ARG A 119 -0.67 -1.93 -19.85
CA ARG A 119 -0.85 -3.09 -20.74
C ARG A 119 -2.26 -3.66 -20.67
N ALA A 120 -2.85 -3.73 -19.47
CA ALA A 120 -4.22 -4.21 -19.30
C ALA A 120 -5.22 -3.30 -20.02
N ALA A 121 -5.06 -1.98 -19.92
CA ALA A 121 -5.89 -1.02 -20.63
C ALA A 121 -5.78 -1.15 -22.15
N GLN A 122 -4.57 -1.37 -22.68
CA GLN A 122 -4.34 -1.60 -24.12
C GLN A 122 -4.86 -2.95 -24.61
N SER A 123 -4.88 -3.96 -23.74
CA SER A 123 -5.30 -5.33 -24.07
C SER A 123 -6.81 -5.55 -23.87
N ALA A 124 -7.48 -4.66 -23.14
CA ALA A 124 -8.91 -4.72 -22.94
C ALA A 124 -9.61 -4.46 -24.28
N PRO A 125 -10.50 -5.35 -24.75
CA PRO A 125 -11.31 -5.13 -25.96
C PRO A 125 -12.44 -4.12 -25.71
N ALA A 126 -12.16 -3.08 -24.92
CA ALA A 126 -13.12 -2.06 -24.54
C ALA A 126 -13.19 -1.01 -25.65
N VAL A 127 -14.37 -0.88 -26.25
CA VAL A 127 -14.67 0.27 -27.13
C VAL A 127 -14.67 1.51 -26.24
N PRO A 128 -13.89 2.57 -26.57
CA PRO A 128 -13.92 3.81 -25.80
C PRO A 128 -15.35 4.33 -25.68
N ALA A 129 -15.80 4.59 -24.45
CA ALA A 129 -17.08 5.26 -24.26
C ALA A 129 -16.99 6.69 -24.84
N PRO A 130 -18.07 7.18 -25.48
CA PRO A 130 -18.10 8.56 -25.94
C PRO A 130 -17.88 9.53 -24.76
N PRO A 131 -17.31 10.71 -25.02
CA PRO A 131 -17.01 11.68 -23.97
C PRO A 131 -18.26 12.03 -23.16
N LEU A 132 -18.06 12.26 -21.86
CA LEU A 132 -19.13 12.59 -20.90
C LEU A 132 -19.63 14.06 -21.04
N VAL A 133 -19.06 14.82 -21.97
CA VAL A 133 -19.42 16.20 -22.29
C VAL A 133 -19.61 16.35 -23.80
N PRO A 134 -20.56 17.21 -24.24
CA PRO A 134 -20.86 17.45 -25.64
C PRO A 134 -19.72 18.13 -26.40
#